data_AF-A0A961WQW3-F1
#
_entry.id   AF-A0A961WQW3-F1
#
_cell.length_a   1.000
_cell.length_b   1.000
_cell.length_c   1.000
_cell.angle_alpha   90.00
_cell.angle_beta   90.00
_cell.angle_gamma   90.00
#
_symmetry.space_group_name_H-M   'P 1'
#
loop_
_entity.id
_entity.type
_entity.pdbx_description
1 polymer ?
#
loop_
_entity_poly.entity_id
_entity_poly.type
_entity_poly.pdbx_seq_one_letter_code
_entity_poly.pdbx_strand_id
1 'polypeptide(L)' 'MSGKQRTSTLKVVAAEILDFLMVFLIGRYVIGAVAGWFGSGEAAFSFADWQGLALVFLIVAYFYLLSRTEGGTLW' A
#
# COMPACT_ATOMS: atom_id res chain seq x y z
N MET A 1 10.98 -31.40 -20.36
CA MET A 1 11.87 -30.54 -19.55
C MET A 1 11.12 -29.26 -19.22
N SER A 2 10.52 -29.16 -18.03
CA SER A 2 9.78 -27.96 -17.60
C SER A 2 10.78 -26.95 -17.02
N GLY A 3 11.14 -25.93 -17.80
CA GLY A 3 12.01 -24.87 -17.35
C GLY A 3 11.30 -24.01 -16.32
N LYS A 4 11.54 -24.26 -15.03
CA LYS A 4 11.22 -23.31 -13.96
C LYS A 4 12.00 -22.03 -14.25
N GLN A 5 11.35 -21.03 -14.85
CA GLN A 5 11.89 -19.68 -14.87
C GLN A 5 12.11 -19.27 -13.42
N ARG A 6 13.38 -19.16 -13.01
CA ARG A 6 13.70 -18.51 -11.74
C ARG A 6 13.31 -17.05 -11.91
N THR A 7 12.18 -16.65 -11.34
CA THR A 7 11.83 -15.24 -11.23
C THR A 7 13.00 -14.54 -10.55
N SER A 8 13.59 -13.56 -11.22
CA SER A 8 14.71 -12.80 -10.68
C SER A 8 14.26 -12.13 -9.38
N THR A 9 15.05 -12.24 -8.32
CA THR A 9 14.81 -11.57 -7.03
C THR A 9 14.53 -10.08 -7.22
N LEU A 10 15.16 -9.44 -8.22
CA LEU A 10 14.92 -8.03 -8.55
C LEU A 10 13.48 -7.75 -9.01
N LYS A 11 12.83 -8.71 -9.67
CA LYS A 11 11.43 -8.56 -10.10
C LYS A 11 10.48 -8.61 -8.92
N VAL A 12 10.74 -9.52 -7.97
CA VAL A 12 9.96 -9.63 -6.73
C VAL A 12 10.10 -8.36 -5.89
N VAL A 13 11.34 -7.89 -5.69
CA VAL A 13 11.59 -6.64 -4.96
C VAL A 13 10.96 -5.44 -5.66
N ALA A 14 11.03 -5.36 -7.00
CA ALA A 14 10.39 -4.29 -7.74
C ALA A 14 8.85 -4.32 -7.62
N ALA A 15 8.25 -5.51 -7.63
CA ALA A 15 6.82 -5.70 -7.43
C ALA A 15 6.38 -5.24 -6.02
N GLU A 16 7.12 -5.61 -4.97
CA GLU A 16 6.84 -5.17 -3.60
C GLU A 16 6.98 -3.65 -3.44
N ILE A 17 7.98 -3.03 -4.07
CA ILE A 17 8.14 -1.57 -4.08
C ILE A 17 6.94 -0.90 -4.78
N LEU A 18 6.50 -1.46 -5.91
CA LEU A 18 5.38 -0.91 -6.68
C LEU A 18 4.06 -1.04 -5.89
N ASP A 19 3.87 -2.16 -5.21
CA ASP A 19 2.76 -2.40 -4.29
C ASP A 19 2.74 -1.39 -3.15
N PHE A 20 3.88 -1.17 -2.49
CA PHE A 20 3.99 -0.17 -1.44
C PHE A 20 3.62 1.22 -1.94
N LEU A 21 4.17 1.64 -3.09
CA LEU A 21 3.88 2.95 -3.67
C LEU A 21 2.40 3.10 -4.03
N MET A 22 1.80 2.05 -4.61
CA MET A 22 0.38 2.05 -4.95
C MET A 22 -0.49 2.23 -3.70
N VAL A 23 -0.29 1.40 -2.68
CA VAL A 23 -1.08 1.43 -1.44
C VAL A 23 -0.87 2.73 -0.69
N PHE A 24 0.36 3.25 -0.68
CA PHE A 24 0.68 4.54 -0.07
C PHE A 24 -0.04 5.69 -0.77
N LEU A 25 0.01 5.77 -2.11
CA LEU A 25 -0.61 6.84 -2.88
C LEU A 25 -2.13 6.79 -2.79
N ILE A 26 -2.72 5.61 -3.03
CA ILE A 26 -4.17 5.41 -2.97
C ILE A 26 -4.67 5.61 -1.53
N GLY A 27 -3.98 5.01 -0.55
CA GLY A 27 -4.34 5.14 0.87
C GLY A 27 -4.32 6.58 1.33
N ARG A 28 -3.24 7.33 1.02
CA ARG A 28 -3.14 8.76 1.35
C ARG A 28 -4.27 9.56 0.72
N TYR A 29 -4.58 9.31 -0.55
CA TYR A 29 -5.64 10.01 -1.27
C TYR A 29 -7.02 9.74 -0.65
N VAL A 30 -7.35 8.46 -0.43
CA VAL A 30 -8.63 8.04 0.17
C VAL A 30 -8.78 8.59 1.58
N ILE A 31 -7.75 8.47 2.42
CA ILE A 31 -7.79 8.98 3.80
C ILE A 31 -7.90 10.51 3.82
N GLY A 32 -7.16 11.21 2.94
CA GLY A 32 -7.26 12.67 2.79
C GLY A 32 -8.64 13.12 2.33
N ALA A 33 -9.25 12.40 1.38
CA ALA A 33 -10.60 12.66 0.90
C ALA A 33 -11.65 12.46 2.01
N VAL A 34 -11.54 11.37 2.79
CA VAL A 34 -12.44 11.11 3.93
C VAL A 34 -12.25 12.16 5.02
N ALA A 35 -11.02 12.56 5.34
CA ALA A 35 -10.75 13.60 6.33
C ALA A 35 -11.33 14.96 5.92
N GLY A 36 -11.17 15.35 4.65
CA GLY A 36 -11.78 16.56 4.10
C GLY A 36 -13.30 16.52 4.07
N TRP A 37 -13.89 15.34 3.83
CA TRP A 37 -15.34 15.14 3.88
C TRP A 37 -15.91 15.27 5.31
N PHE A 38 -15.14 14.87 6.34
CA PHE A 38 -15.59 14.83 7.73
C PHE A 38 -15.37 16.12 8.55
N GLY A 39 -14.78 17.18 8.00
CA GLY A 39 -14.92 18.51 8.62
C GLY A 39 -13.67 19.38 8.78
N SER A 40 -12.53 19.07 8.16
CA SER A 40 -11.49 20.07 7.97
C SER A 40 -11.60 20.63 6.55
N GLY A 41 -11.97 21.91 6.41
CA GLY A 41 -12.06 22.62 5.12
C GLY A 41 -10.76 22.67 4.30
N GLU A 42 -9.71 22.03 4.79
CA GLU A 42 -8.49 21.71 4.07
C GLU A 42 -8.49 20.21 3.76
N ALA A 43 -8.64 19.86 2.48
CA ALA A 43 -8.52 18.49 1.97
C ALA A 43 -7.04 18.00 1.99
N ALA A 44 -6.36 18.18 3.12
CA ALA A 44 -4.94 17.93 3.26
C ALA A 44 -4.72 16.72 4.18
N PHE A 45 -4.23 15.64 3.61
CA PHE A 45 -3.66 14.55 4.40
C PHE A 45 -2.50 15.08 5.26
N SER A 46 -2.54 14.78 6.56
CA SER A 46 -1.51 15.12 7.54
C SER A 46 -0.90 13.85 8.14
N PHE A 47 0.42 13.74 8.12
CA PHE A 47 1.13 12.63 8.77
C PHE A 47 1.13 12.75 10.30
N ALA A 48 0.97 13.96 10.84
CA ALA A 48 1.05 14.22 12.27
C ALA A 48 -0.24 13.81 13.01
N ASP A 49 -1.33 13.62 12.28
CA ASP A 49 -2.65 13.37 12.81
C ASP A 49 -3.06 11.90 12.64
N TRP A 50 -4.32 11.58 13.01
CA TRP A 50 -4.87 10.22 12.93
C TRP A 50 -4.79 9.60 11.52
N GLN A 51 -4.79 10.44 10.48
CA GLN A 51 -4.64 10.03 9.08
C GLN A 51 -3.31 9.30 8.84
N GLY A 52 -2.22 9.74 9.46
CA GLY A 52 -0.91 9.10 9.35
C GLY A 52 -0.92 7.69 9.95
N LEU A 53 -1.51 7.54 11.13
CA LEU A 53 -1.68 6.24 11.79
C LEU A 53 -2.56 5.29 10.95
N ALA A 54 -3.65 5.81 10.39
CA ALA A 54 -4.54 5.06 9.51
C ALA A 54 -3.82 4.58 8.25
N LEU A 55 -2.97 5.41 7.65
CA LEU A 55 -2.18 5.04 6.46
C LEU A 55 -1.18 3.93 6.78
N VAL A 56 -0.48 4.02 7.92
CA VAL A 56 0.44 2.96 8.37
C VAL A 56 -0.32 1.66 8.58
N PHE A 57 -1.45 1.70 9.27
CA PHE A 57 -2.27 0.52 9.50
C PHE A 57 -2.75 -0.11 8.19
N LEU A 58 -3.17 0.70 7.23
CA LEU A 58 -3.61 0.23 5.90
C LEU A 58 -2.48 -0.48 5.14
N ILE A 59 -1.27 0.09 5.14
CA ILE A 59 -0.10 -0.52 4.48
C ILE A 59 0.25 -1.86 5.14
N VAL A 60 0.31 -1.91 6.47
CA VAL A 60 0.59 -3.15 7.21
C VAL A 60 -0.48 -4.20 6.94
N ALA A 61 -1.76 -3.82 7.00
CA ALA A 61 -2.86 -4.73 6.73
C ALA A 61 -2.77 -5.31 5.31
N TYR A 62 -2.47 -4.47 4.31
CA TYR A 62 -2.31 -4.89 2.93
C TYR A 62 -1.19 -5.94 2.78
N PHE A 63 0.04 -5.65 3.25
CA PHE A 63 1.15 -6.60 3.14
C PHE A 63 0.93 -7.85 4.00
N TYR A 64 0.26 -7.73 5.15
CA TYR A 64 -0.10 -8.88 5.97
C TYR A 64 -1.08 -9.81 5.24
N LEU A 65 -2.13 -9.27 4.63
CA LEU A 65 -3.07 -10.02 3.80
C LEU A 65 -2.37 -10.64 2.58
N LEU A 66 -1.53 -9.86 1.91
CA LEU A 66 -0.82 -10.30 0.70
C LEU A 66 0.19 -11.41 0.98
N SER A 67 0.84 -11.37 2.15
CA SER A 67 1.72 -12.45 2.62
C SER A 67 0.99 -13.78 2.87
N ARG A 68 -0.35 -13.75 3.02
CA ARG A 68 -1.19 -14.93 3.22
C ARG A 68 -1.83 -15.47 1.95
N THR A 69 -1.91 -14.67 0.90
CA THR A 69 -2.35 -15.12 -0.43
C THR A 69 -1.13 -15.58 -1.23
N GLU A 70 -1.25 -16.70 -1.95
CA GLU A 70 -0.16 -17.56 -2.46
C GLU A 70 0.80 -16.96 -3.52
N GLY A 71 1.31 -15.73 -3.33
CA GLY A 71 2.19 -15.05 -4.28
C GLY A 71 2.94 -13.84 -3.76
N GLY A 72 2.60 -13.29 -2.58
CA GLY A 72 3.39 -12.24 -1.92
C GLY A 72 3.29 -10.82 -2.50
N THR A 73 2.79 -10.66 -3.73
CA THR A 73 2.58 -9.37 -4.43
C THR A 73 1.29 -9.38 -5.27
N LEU A 74 0.69 -8.22 -5.54
CA LEU A 74 -0.38 -8.10 -6.55
C LEU A 74 0.16 -8.12 -7.99
N TRP A 75 1.48 -7.97 -8.15
CA TRP A 75 2.19 -7.87 -9.43
C TRP A 75 3.08 -9.07 -9.73
#